data_AF-C1H1S1-F1
#
_entry.id   AF-C1H1S1-F1
#
_cell.length_a   1.000
_cell.length_b   1.000
_cell.length_c   1.000
_cell.angle_alpha   90.00
_cell.angle_beta   90.00
_cell.angle_gamma   90.00
#
_symmetry.space_group_name_H-M   'P 1'
#
loop_
_entity.id
_entity.type
_entity.pdbx_description
1 polymer ?
#
loop_
_entity_poly.entity_id
_entity_poly.type
_entity_poly.pdbx_seq_one_letter_code
_entity_poly.pdbx_strand_id
1 'polypeptide(L)'
;MKGALLFSAVAAVAGTAFAHAGHQQHKVFHQRRGYETAPAPEPEVPCGCTTKVVTYYGQPTLIEEKTTTIKTTSTITKTVSVTNGAKLPTPEVTVYPTPGTYTIPAKTVIVTEETTVCAATSTAVSPGDHTYGGVTTVVTAATTVTCDIAVVKPAGSTVISVIEQTTYVCPSAGTYTIAPTTTHVPTSTVFVYPTPATYSTGTYTLPAQTVTATQTSYVYICPAPTGGHPQPTAEPTSPPDYPANPPKESKAPTPEKTKAPAPEKSSTPQNPPKYPTLGGGEKWGMTYSPYTNGGQCKGAAAVAADIALIKSKGFKTVRVYGTDCDSLQNIGSACILNGLEMILGVFISGAGIPEAKKQVQDIVNWGKFDRINLIVVGNEALHQGTANAGSLSELLEYARGRFRGAGYNGPITTTEPLNKWQESGKALCPHIDVIGANIHCYFNPEVTPSNCGSFIKSQMDILGKICPGKEVINLETGWPSSGGNNGKAIASKEAQRTAIKSIIKEVGSKSVFFSFTDDKWKQPGSFGVEQYWGCGDLF
;
A
#
# COMPACT_ATOMS: atom_id res chain seq x y z
N MET A 1 -54.00 35.66 15.94
CA MET A 1 -53.56 35.20 17.28
C MET A 1 -52.21 34.54 17.14
N LYS A 2 -51.24 34.88 18.00
CA LYS A 2 -49.92 34.24 18.05
C LYS A 2 -50.09 32.76 18.42
N GLY A 3 -49.39 31.86 17.74
CA GLY A 3 -49.20 30.49 18.24
C GLY A 3 -48.99 29.45 17.14
N ALA A 4 -47.72 29.23 16.76
CA ALA A 4 -47.13 27.92 16.43
C ALA A 4 -45.79 28.13 15.70
N LEU A 5 -44.79 28.60 16.45
CA LEU A 5 -43.38 28.47 16.10
C LEU A 5 -42.83 27.29 16.92
N LEU A 6 -41.98 26.48 16.26
CA LEU A 6 -40.93 25.64 16.85
C LEU A 6 -41.32 24.26 17.43
N PHE A 7 -41.56 23.29 16.54
CA PHE A 7 -41.14 21.90 16.72
C PHE A 7 -40.63 21.43 15.35
N SER A 8 -39.34 21.37 15.04
CA SER A 8 -38.50 20.23 15.45
C SER A 8 -37.05 20.45 14.97
N ALA A 9 -36.22 21.13 15.78
CA ALA A 9 -34.76 21.14 15.63
C ALA A 9 -34.06 20.25 16.68
N VAL A 10 -34.83 19.45 17.43
CA VAL A 10 -34.32 18.66 18.58
C VAL A 10 -33.69 17.32 18.16
N ALA A 11 -33.89 16.86 16.92
CA ALA A 11 -33.25 15.63 16.45
C ALA A 11 -31.74 15.76 16.18
N ALA A 12 -31.21 16.98 15.96
CA ALA A 12 -29.79 17.17 15.63
C ALA A 12 -28.87 17.22 16.87
N VAL A 13 -29.38 17.59 18.04
CA VAL A 13 -28.56 17.77 19.26
C VAL A 13 -28.49 16.49 20.11
N ALA A 14 -29.53 15.65 20.09
CA ALA A 14 -29.49 14.38 20.81
C ALA A 14 -28.52 13.36 20.16
N GLY A 15 -28.34 13.41 18.83
CA GLY A 15 -27.46 12.50 18.10
C GLY A 15 -25.97 12.70 18.43
N THR A 16 -25.51 13.91 18.77
CA THR A 16 -24.08 14.17 19.03
C THR A 16 -23.65 13.73 20.43
N ALA A 17 -24.55 13.80 21.42
CA ALA A 17 -24.26 13.38 22.80
C ALA A 17 -24.14 11.85 22.92
N PHE A 18 -25.05 11.09 22.29
CA PHE A 18 -24.97 9.62 22.28
C PHE A 18 -23.91 9.09 21.29
N ALA A 19 -23.61 9.82 20.21
CA ALA A 19 -22.47 9.51 19.35
C ALA A 19 -21.12 9.68 20.08
N HIS A 20 -21.03 10.55 21.10
CA HIS A 20 -19.79 10.70 21.87
C HIS A 20 -19.43 9.42 22.64
N ALA A 21 -20.42 8.71 23.19
CA ALA A 21 -20.22 7.44 23.88
C ALA A 21 -19.93 6.28 22.91
N GLY A 22 -20.66 6.20 21.80
CA GLY A 22 -20.45 5.16 20.78
C GLY A 22 -19.14 5.30 20.00
N HIS A 23 -18.67 6.53 19.76
CA HIS A 23 -17.45 6.74 18.96
C HIS A 23 -16.17 6.49 19.76
N GLN A 24 -16.12 6.77 21.06
CA GLN A 24 -14.94 6.44 21.91
C GLN A 24 -14.60 4.94 21.91
N GLN A 25 -15.57 4.10 21.58
CA GLN A 25 -15.44 2.64 21.51
C GLN A 25 -14.72 2.17 20.22
N HIS A 26 -14.52 3.07 19.25
CA HIS A 26 -13.88 2.81 17.95
C HIS A 26 -12.36 2.98 17.96
N LYS A 27 -11.73 3.32 19.11
CA LYS A 27 -10.29 3.62 19.15
C LYS A 27 -9.44 2.50 18.53
N VAL A 28 -9.78 1.25 18.82
CA VAL A 28 -9.02 0.09 18.34
C VAL A 28 -9.15 -0.13 16.82
N PHE A 29 -10.18 0.43 16.19
CA PHE A 29 -10.42 0.26 14.76
C PHE A 29 -9.27 0.77 13.88
N HIS A 30 -8.58 1.83 14.31
CA HIS A 30 -7.51 2.46 13.53
C HIS A 30 -6.11 2.04 13.96
N GLN A 31 -5.98 1.15 14.94
CA GLN A 31 -4.67 0.62 15.32
C GLN A 31 -4.08 -0.14 14.14
N ARG A 32 -2.85 0.23 13.73
CA ARG A 32 -2.10 -0.43 12.66
C ARG A 32 -1.04 -1.34 13.25
N ARG A 33 -1.05 -2.62 12.88
CA ARG A 33 -0.10 -3.59 13.41
C ARG A 33 1.36 -3.29 13.06
N GLY A 34 1.62 -2.69 11.90
CA GLY A 34 2.96 -2.25 11.49
C GLY A 34 3.58 -1.17 12.40
N TYR A 35 2.81 -0.60 13.34
CA TYR A 35 3.25 0.48 14.22
C TYR A 35 2.88 0.25 15.70
N GLU A 36 2.61 -0.99 16.12
CA GLU A 36 2.40 -1.30 17.54
C GLU A 36 3.69 -1.14 18.36
N THR A 37 3.56 -0.59 19.55
CA THR A 37 4.56 -0.73 20.62
C THR A 37 4.49 -2.16 21.13
N ALA A 38 5.62 -2.87 21.13
CA ALA A 38 5.72 -4.29 21.47
C ALA A 38 4.89 -4.69 22.71
N PRO A 39 3.93 -5.63 22.59
CA PRO A 39 3.37 -6.30 23.75
C PRO A 39 4.28 -7.45 24.21
N ALA A 40 4.31 -7.69 25.52
CA ALA A 40 4.98 -8.84 26.12
C ALA A 40 4.38 -10.18 25.63
N PRO A 41 5.17 -11.26 25.53
CA PRO A 41 4.73 -12.49 24.89
C PRO A 41 3.68 -13.23 25.73
N GLU A 42 2.50 -13.47 25.14
CA GLU A 42 1.53 -14.45 25.61
C GLU A 42 1.71 -15.80 24.87
N PRO A 43 1.40 -16.94 25.52
CA PRO A 43 1.82 -18.26 25.05
C PRO A 43 0.92 -18.85 23.94
N GLU A 44 1.54 -19.72 23.13
CA GLU A 44 0.97 -20.34 21.94
C GLU A 44 -0.27 -21.21 22.21
N VAL A 45 -1.35 -20.98 21.45
CA VAL A 45 -2.53 -21.84 21.38
C VAL A 45 -2.48 -22.67 20.08
N PRO A 46 -2.69 -23.99 20.12
CA PRO A 46 -2.36 -24.88 19.01
C PRO A 46 -3.38 -24.86 17.86
N CYS A 47 -2.87 -25.08 16.65
CA CYS A 47 -3.59 -25.04 15.38
C CYS A 47 -4.68 -26.14 15.29
N GLY A 48 -5.96 -25.75 15.19
CA GLY A 48 -7.06 -26.66 14.87
C GLY A 48 -7.57 -26.44 13.43
N CYS A 49 -7.66 -27.51 12.64
CA CYS A 49 -8.31 -27.49 11.33
C CYS A 49 -9.84 -27.56 11.49
N THR A 50 -10.58 -26.69 10.80
CA THR A 50 -12.05 -26.75 10.75
C THR A 50 -12.51 -27.07 9.34
N THR A 51 -13.28 -28.15 9.18
CA THR A 51 -13.95 -28.50 7.92
C THR A 51 -15.40 -28.01 7.99
N LYS A 52 -15.82 -27.18 7.04
CA LYS A 52 -17.23 -26.78 6.88
C LYS A 52 -17.86 -27.56 5.73
N VAL A 53 -18.93 -28.28 6.03
CA VAL A 53 -19.84 -28.86 5.03
C VAL A 53 -20.98 -27.86 4.81
N VAL A 54 -21.14 -27.38 3.58
CA VAL A 54 -22.27 -26.52 3.20
C VAL A 54 -23.22 -27.36 2.36
N THR A 55 -24.42 -27.58 2.89
CA THR A 55 -25.49 -28.29 2.18
C THR A 55 -26.40 -27.26 1.51
N TYR A 56 -26.54 -27.33 0.19
CA TYR A 56 -27.49 -26.53 -0.58
C TYR A 56 -28.73 -27.36 -0.87
N TYR A 57 -29.91 -26.77 -0.65
CA TYR A 57 -31.20 -27.36 -1.01
C TYR A 57 -31.76 -26.63 -2.24
N GLY A 58 -31.83 -27.34 -3.36
CA GLY A 58 -32.53 -26.93 -4.58
C GLY A 58 -33.57 -27.99 -4.96
N GLN A 59 -34.57 -27.61 -5.76
CA GLN A 59 -35.58 -28.56 -6.21
C GLN A 59 -34.94 -29.68 -7.06
N PRO A 60 -35.37 -30.94 -6.89
CA PRO A 60 -34.81 -32.07 -7.62
C PRO A 60 -34.96 -31.88 -9.13
N THR A 61 -33.84 -31.93 -9.84
CA THR A 61 -33.80 -31.86 -11.31
C THR A 61 -33.30 -33.19 -11.85
N LEU A 62 -33.96 -33.71 -12.88
CA LEU A 62 -33.63 -34.99 -13.55
C LEU A 62 -32.53 -34.87 -14.62
N ILE A 63 -31.86 -33.72 -14.69
CA ILE A 63 -30.76 -33.48 -15.62
C ILE A 63 -29.47 -33.91 -14.92
N GLU A 64 -28.84 -34.96 -15.44
CA GLU A 64 -27.53 -35.42 -15.02
C GLU A 64 -26.47 -34.40 -15.48
N GLU A 65 -26.24 -33.37 -14.67
CA GLU A 65 -25.14 -32.43 -14.94
C GLU A 65 -23.81 -33.16 -14.69
N LYS A 66 -23.04 -33.36 -15.76
CA LYS A 66 -21.62 -33.71 -15.68
C LYS A 66 -20.87 -32.56 -15.00
N THR A 67 -20.79 -32.59 -13.68
CA THR A 67 -19.91 -31.72 -12.92
C THR A 67 -18.47 -32.04 -13.27
N THR A 68 -17.88 -31.23 -14.15
CA THR A 68 -16.43 -31.21 -14.30
C THR A 68 -15.89 -30.37 -13.16
N THR A 69 -15.40 -31.02 -12.11
CA THR A 69 -14.68 -30.33 -11.03
C THR A 69 -13.38 -29.78 -11.61
N ILE A 70 -13.38 -28.52 -12.04
CA ILE A 70 -12.13 -27.81 -12.30
C ILE A 70 -11.50 -27.58 -10.93
N LYS A 71 -10.49 -28.39 -10.59
CA LYS A 71 -9.67 -28.19 -9.41
C LYS A 71 -8.80 -26.95 -9.64
N THR A 72 -9.32 -25.78 -9.32
CA THR A 72 -8.53 -24.55 -9.34
C THR A 72 -7.46 -24.66 -8.24
N THR A 73 -6.19 -24.80 -8.64
CA THR A 73 -5.08 -24.82 -7.69
C THR A 73 -4.61 -23.38 -7.51
N SER A 74 -5.08 -22.72 -6.46
CA SER A 74 -4.54 -21.43 -6.04
C SER A 74 -3.12 -21.65 -5.53
N THR A 75 -2.12 -21.10 -6.22
CA THR A 75 -0.72 -21.19 -5.78
C THR A 75 -0.35 -19.88 -5.09
N ILE A 76 0.07 -19.91 -3.83
CA ILE A 76 0.53 -18.70 -3.13
C ILE A 76 1.94 -18.38 -3.62
N THR A 77 2.17 -17.19 -4.16
CA THR A 77 3.53 -16.75 -4.50
C THR A 77 4.09 -15.92 -3.35
N LYS A 78 5.21 -16.37 -2.76
CA LYS A 78 6.03 -15.54 -1.86
C LYS A 78 7.16 -14.92 -2.67
N THR A 79 7.02 -13.62 -2.96
CA THR A 79 8.06 -12.83 -3.62
C THR A 79 8.94 -12.15 -2.58
N VAL A 80 10.24 -12.40 -2.60
CA VAL A 80 11.24 -11.56 -1.93
C VAL A 80 11.74 -10.54 -2.95
N SER A 81 11.65 -9.25 -2.61
CA SER A 81 12.19 -8.17 -3.44
C SER A 81 13.71 -8.22 -3.43
N VAL A 82 14.33 -8.41 -4.60
CA VAL A 82 15.78 -8.40 -4.79
C VAL A 82 16.17 -6.99 -5.27
N THR A 83 16.57 -6.12 -4.35
CA THR A 83 17.04 -4.77 -4.69
C THR A 83 18.55 -4.80 -4.88
N ASN A 84 19.02 -4.99 -6.12
CA ASN A 84 20.44 -4.76 -6.45
C ASN A 84 20.63 -3.29 -6.84
N GLY A 85 21.55 -2.60 -6.17
CA GLY A 85 21.83 -1.17 -6.39
C GLY A 85 22.45 -0.81 -7.74
N ALA A 86 22.84 -1.79 -8.56
CA ALA A 86 23.35 -1.58 -9.91
C ALA A 86 22.41 -2.21 -10.95
N LYS A 87 22.13 -1.50 -12.06
CA LYS A 87 21.37 -2.00 -13.22
C LYS A 87 22.20 -3.07 -13.95
N LEU A 88 22.34 -4.23 -13.34
CA LEU A 88 23.03 -5.39 -13.90
C LEU A 88 22.06 -6.26 -14.71
N PRO A 89 22.56 -7.15 -15.59
CA PRO A 89 21.73 -8.02 -16.42
C PRO A 89 21.16 -9.21 -15.62
N THR A 90 20.55 -8.95 -14.46
CA THR A 90 19.95 -9.98 -13.61
C THR A 90 18.55 -10.35 -14.07
N PRO A 91 18.14 -11.63 -13.95
CA PRO A 91 16.75 -12.05 -14.05
C PRO A 91 15.86 -11.25 -13.10
N GLU A 92 14.78 -10.67 -13.65
CA GLU A 92 13.77 -9.94 -12.89
C GLU A 92 12.50 -10.78 -12.79
N VAL A 93 11.93 -10.89 -11.58
CA VAL A 93 10.67 -11.60 -11.36
C VAL A 93 9.52 -10.62 -11.48
N THR A 94 8.62 -10.88 -12.41
CA THR A 94 7.36 -10.16 -12.57
C THR A 94 6.20 -11.08 -12.23
N VAL A 95 5.30 -10.65 -11.34
CA VAL A 95 4.06 -11.38 -11.07
C VAL A 95 2.93 -10.67 -11.79
N TYR A 96 2.36 -11.33 -12.79
CA TYR A 96 1.23 -10.79 -13.54
C TYR A 96 -0.07 -11.06 -12.76
N PRO A 97 -0.79 -10.03 -12.30
CA PRO A 97 -1.94 -10.22 -11.43
C PRO A 97 -3.14 -10.81 -12.18
N THR A 98 -3.20 -10.66 -13.51
CA THR A 98 -4.32 -11.11 -14.33
C THR A 98 -3.83 -11.95 -15.51
N PRO A 99 -4.63 -12.94 -15.97
CA PRO A 99 -4.38 -13.59 -17.25
C PRO A 99 -4.37 -12.56 -18.38
N GLY A 100 -3.44 -12.70 -19.33
CA GLY A 100 -3.30 -11.76 -20.44
C GLY A 100 -1.92 -11.83 -21.09
N THR A 101 -1.77 -11.07 -22.18
CA THR A 101 -0.52 -10.98 -22.93
C THR A 101 0.19 -9.67 -22.61
N TYR A 102 1.41 -9.78 -22.10
CA TYR A 102 2.24 -8.66 -21.65
C TYR A 102 3.46 -8.53 -22.56
N THR A 103 3.86 -7.29 -22.85
CA THR A 103 5.06 -7.01 -23.64
C THR A 103 6.15 -6.50 -22.73
N ILE A 104 7.30 -7.16 -22.76
CA ILE A 104 8.53 -6.74 -22.07
C ILE A 104 9.40 -6.04 -23.12
N PRO A 105 9.75 -4.75 -22.92
CA PRO A 105 10.60 -4.03 -23.87
C PRO A 105 12.03 -4.58 -23.86
N ALA A 106 12.74 -4.39 -24.97
CA ALA A 106 14.15 -4.75 -25.05
C ALA A 106 14.98 -3.93 -24.03
N LYS A 107 16.00 -4.56 -23.45
CA LYS A 107 16.89 -3.95 -22.44
C LYS A 107 18.34 -4.30 -22.76
N THR A 108 19.22 -3.30 -22.81
CA THR A 108 20.67 -3.49 -22.97
C THR A 108 21.40 -2.98 -21.73
N VAL A 109 22.35 -3.77 -21.25
CA VAL A 109 23.18 -3.48 -20.07
C VAL A 109 24.63 -3.73 -20.41
N ILE A 110 25.52 -2.81 -20.03
CA ILE A 110 26.96 -2.93 -20.19
C ILE A 110 27.57 -3.23 -18.81
N VAL A 111 28.32 -4.32 -18.72
CA VAL A 111 29.06 -4.72 -17.52
C VAL A 111 30.53 -4.38 -17.74
N THR A 112 31.08 -3.49 -16.92
CA THR A 112 32.46 -2.97 -17.07
C THR A 112 33.47 -3.76 -16.25
N GLU A 113 33.04 -4.47 -15.21
CA GLU A 113 33.89 -5.27 -14.33
C GLU A 113 33.16 -6.57 -13.95
N GLU A 114 33.90 -7.66 -13.74
CA GLU A 114 33.31 -8.91 -13.27
C GLU A 114 32.63 -8.70 -11.92
N THR A 115 31.36 -9.08 -11.81
CA THR A 115 30.58 -8.89 -10.57
C THR A 115 29.68 -10.09 -10.32
N THR A 116 29.69 -10.60 -9.09
CA THR A 116 28.71 -11.55 -8.56
C THR A 116 27.60 -10.81 -7.82
N VAL A 117 26.35 -11.02 -8.21
CA VAL A 117 25.16 -10.42 -7.59
C VAL A 117 24.02 -11.41 -7.39
N CYS A 118 23.01 -11.00 -6.62
CA CYS A 118 21.79 -11.78 -6.41
C CYS A 118 20.93 -11.74 -7.67
N ALA A 119 20.79 -12.86 -8.38
CA ALA A 119 19.75 -13.08 -9.38
C ALA A 119 18.50 -13.67 -8.72
N ALA A 120 17.30 -13.34 -9.20
CA ALA A 120 16.09 -13.96 -8.70
C ALA A 120 15.79 -15.26 -9.47
N THR A 121 15.42 -16.32 -8.74
CA THR A 121 14.90 -17.57 -9.30
C THR A 121 13.63 -17.99 -8.55
N SER A 122 12.95 -19.03 -9.02
CA SER A 122 11.76 -19.55 -8.36
C SER A 122 11.67 -21.07 -8.38
N THR A 123 10.98 -21.61 -7.37
CA THR A 123 10.58 -23.00 -7.31
C THR A 123 9.12 -23.10 -6.87
N ALA A 124 8.36 -23.98 -7.51
CA ALA A 124 7.03 -24.34 -7.06
C ALA A 124 7.12 -25.58 -6.17
N VAL A 125 6.58 -25.49 -4.96
CA VAL A 125 6.52 -26.60 -4.02
C VAL A 125 5.09 -26.99 -3.71
N SER A 126 4.88 -28.27 -3.43
CA SER A 126 3.62 -28.83 -2.93
C SER A 126 3.45 -28.55 -1.43
N PRO A 127 2.28 -28.84 -0.82
CA PRO A 127 2.16 -28.84 0.64
C PRO A 127 3.15 -29.82 1.27
N GLY A 128 3.82 -29.41 2.36
CA GLY A 128 4.78 -30.22 3.10
C GLY A 128 6.11 -29.50 3.36
N ASP A 129 7.09 -30.27 3.83
CA ASP A 129 8.45 -29.80 4.08
C ASP A 129 9.28 -29.86 2.80
N HIS A 130 9.94 -28.76 2.49
CA HIS A 130 10.74 -28.62 1.28
C HIS A 130 12.06 -27.93 1.60
N THR A 131 13.11 -28.39 0.92
CA THR A 131 14.44 -27.77 0.92
C THR A 131 14.68 -27.18 -0.47
N TYR A 132 15.02 -25.90 -0.53
CA TYR A 132 15.24 -25.19 -1.79
C TYR A 132 16.36 -24.15 -1.65
N GLY A 133 16.89 -23.69 -2.78
CA GLY A 133 18.02 -22.76 -2.81
C GLY A 133 19.36 -23.39 -2.40
N GLY A 134 20.32 -22.53 -2.08
CA GLY A 134 21.71 -22.93 -1.86
C GLY A 134 22.49 -23.16 -3.16
N VAL A 135 23.77 -23.53 -3.01
CA VAL A 135 24.67 -23.87 -4.13
C VAL A 135 24.92 -25.37 -4.13
N THR A 136 24.60 -26.04 -5.23
CA THR A 136 24.88 -27.48 -5.37
C THR A 136 26.27 -27.68 -5.95
N THR A 137 27.11 -28.45 -5.27
CA THR A 137 28.47 -28.80 -5.69
C THR A 137 28.67 -30.31 -5.65
N VAL A 138 29.50 -30.83 -6.54
CA VAL A 138 29.87 -32.24 -6.60
C VAL A 138 31.36 -32.35 -6.32
N VAL A 139 31.72 -33.13 -5.31
CA VAL A 139 33.12 -33.37 -4.92
C VAL A 139 33.47 -34.84 -5.11
N THR A 140 34.70 -35.12 -5.53
CA THR A 140 35.20 -36.49 -5.80
C THR A 140 36.00 -37.08 -4.65
N ALA A 141 36.35 -36.28 -3.65
CA ALA A 141 37.03 -36.67 -2.41
C ALA A 141 36.65 -35.69 -1.30
N ALA A 142 37.01 -36.03 -0.05
CA ALA A 142 36.86 -35.12 1.08
C ALA A 142 37.60 -33.80 0.78
N THR A 143 36.89 -32.68 0.85
CA THR A 143 37.44 -31.36 0.49
C THR A 143 36.66 -30.25 1.17
N THR A 144 37.24 -29.06 1.21
CA THR A 144 36.57 -27.85 1.71
C THR A 144 36.20 -26.98 0.51
N VAL A 145 34.91 -26.70 0.34
CA VAL A 145 34.39 -25.86 -0.74
C VAL A 145 34.06 -24.48 -0.20
N THR A 146 34.66 -23.45 -0.80
CA THR A 146 34.30 -22.05 -0.57
C THR A 146 33.53 -21.53 -1.77
N CYS A 147 32.34 -20.97 -1.54
CA CYS A 147 31.49 -20.45 -2.60
C CYS A 147 30.68 -19.24 -2.13
N ASP A 148 30.30 -18.39 -3.08
CA ASP A 148 29.35 -17.33 -2.87
C ASP A 148 27.94 -17.90 -2.75
N ILE A 149 27.19 -17.47 -1.74
CA ILE A 149 25.78 -17.78 -1.51
C ILE A 149 24.98 -16.47 -1.52
N ALA A 150 23.74 -16.54 -1.99
CA ALA A 150 22.82 -15.42 -1.94
C ALA A 150 21.85 -15.63 -0.77
N VAL A 151 21.87 -14.72 0.20
CA VAL A 151 21.05 -14.81 1.41
C VAL A 151 20.15 -13.60 1.54
N VAL A 152 18.98 -13.81 2.17
CA VAL A 152 18.04 -12.74 2.46
C VAL A 152 18.30 -12.23 3.88
N LYS A 153 18.54 -10.93 4.04
CA LYS A 153 18.77 -10.28 5.33
C LYS A 153 17.74 -9.18 5.58
N PRO A 154 17.32 -8.97 6.84
CA PRO A 154 16.56 -7.78 7.21
C PRO A 154 17.44 -6.53 7.07
N ALA A 155 16.92 -5.51 6.42
CA ALA A 155 17.46 -4.15 6.39
C ALA A 155 16.34 -3.17 6.75
N GLY A 156 16.30 -2.77 8.02
CA GLY A 156 15.20 -1.99 8.58
C GLY A 156 13.89 -2.79 8.53
N SER A 157 12.85 -2.21 7.93
CA SER A 157 11.55 -2.87 7.71
C SER A 157 11.49 -3.72 6.44
N THR A 158 12.56 -3.75 5.64
CA THR A 158 12.62 -4.47 4.35
C THR A 158 13.53 -5.69 4.42
N VAL A 159 13.38 -6.62 3.47
CA VAL A 159 14.35 -7.70 3.25
C VAL A 159 15.17 -7.39 2.00
N ILE A 160 16.49 -7.47 2.13
CA ILE A 160 17.44 -7.32 1.02
C ILE A 160 18.13 -8.65 0.75
N SER A 161 18.59 -8.86 -0.47
CA SER A 161 19.41 -10.02 -0.83
C SER A 161 20.87 -9.59 -0.90
N VAL A 162 21.75 -10.35 -0.24
CA VAL A 162 23.19 -10.05 -0.18
C VAL A 162 23.97 -11.29 -0.61
N ILE A 163 25.07 -11.07 -1.33
CA ILE A 163 26.06 -12.12 -1.61
C ILE A 163 27.01 -12.23 -0.42
N GLU A 164 27.15 -13.44 0.11
CA GLU A 164 28.10 -13.76 1.17
C GLU A 164 28.95 -14.95 0.75
N GLN A 165 30.20 -14.98 1.19
CA GLN A 165 31.05 -16.15 0.99
C GLN A 165 30.87 -17.10 2.16
N THR A 166 30.66 -18.39 1.87
CA THR A 166 30.60 -19.45 2.87
C THR A 166 31.59 -20.56 2.55
N THR A 167 31.98 -21.30 3.58
CA THR A 167 32.91 -22.44 3.46
C THR A 167 32.27 -23.67 4.08
N TYR A 168 32.22 -24.76 3.33
CA TYR A 168 31.63 -26.03 3.76
C TYR A 168 32.64 -27.17 3.60
N VAL A 169 32.79 -27.98 4.64
CA VAL A 169 33.67 -29.16 4.62
C VAL A 169 32.84 -30.35 4.14
N CYS A 170 33.11 -30.81 2.92
CA CYS A 170 32.56 -32.04 2.38
C CYS A 170 33.40 -33.23 2.90
N PRO A 171 32.86 -34.09 3.79
CA PRO A 171 33.64 -35.17 4.40
C PRO A 171 33.98 -36.32 3.46
N SER A 172 33.30 -36.43 2.32
CA SER A 172 33.48 -37.53 1.36
C SER A 172 33.12 -37.09 -0.06
N ALA A 173 33.40 -37.94 -1.04
CA ALA A 173 32.85 -37.77 -2.38
C ALA A 173 31.30 -37.75 -2.31
N GLY A 174 30.66 -36.88 -3.10
CA GLY A 174 29.21 -36.73 -3.08
C GLY A 174 28.72 -35.41 -3.67
N THR A 175 27.39 -35.28 -3.73
CA THR A 175 26.73 -34.02 -4.09
C THR A 175 26.25 -33.35 -2.81
N TYR A 176 26.65 -32.11 -2.59
CA TYR A 176 26.28 -31.31 -1.42
C TYR A 176 25.54 -30.05 -1.88
N THR A 177 24.45 -29.71 -1.20
CA THR A 177 23.80 -28.40 -1.34
C THR A 177 24.21 -27.54 -0.16
N ILE A 178 24.99 -26.50 -0.42
CA ILE A 178 25.56 -25.60 0.59
C ILE A 178 24.57 -24.46 0.85
N ALA A 179 24.28 -24.21 2.13
CA ALA A 179 23.34 -23.20 2.61
C ALA A 179 21.92 -23.25 1.99
N PRO A 180 21.25 -24.42 1.96
CA PRO A 180 19.87 -24.49 1.49
C PRO A 180 18.91 -23.85 2.51
N THR A 181 17.75 -23.44 2.03
CA THR A 181 16.63 -23.00 2.86
C THR A 181 15.62 -24.13 3.03
N THR A 182 15.29 -24.47 4.27
CA THR A 182 14.23 -25.44 4.60
C THR A 182 12.97 -24.72 5.03
N THR A 183 11.81 -25.13 4.53
CA THR A 183 10.53 -24.52 4.89
C THR A 183 9.40 -25.53 4.91
N HIS A 184 8.34 -25.20 5.64
CA HIS A 184 7.07 -25.91 5.62
C HIS A 184 6.02 -25.05 4.93
N VAL A 185 5.28 -25.61 3.98
CA VAL A 185 4.14 -24.92 3.36
C VAL A 185 2.85 -25.71 3.51
N PRO A 186 1.74 -25.08 3.96
CA PRO A 186 0.46 -25.77 4.11
C PRO A 186 -0.27 -25.96 2.77
N THR A 187 0.13 -25.23 1.73
CA THR A 187 -0.50 -25.23 0.40
C THR A 187 0.56 -25.08 -0.69
N SER A 188 0.25 -25.48 -1.92
CA SER A 188 1.17 -25.29 -3.04
C SER A 188 1.61 -23.83 -3.15
N THR A 189 2.92 -23.61 -3.12
CA THR A 189 3.52 -22.28 -2.99
C THR A 189 4.65 -22.12 -4.00
N VAL A 190 4.72 -20.97 -4.69
CA VAL A 190 5.89 -20.57 -5.47
C VAL A 190 6.78 -19.70 -4.60
N PHE A 191 7.98 -20.20 -4.29
CA PHE A 191 9.01 -19.41 -3.65
C PHE A 191 9.84 -18.71 -4.71
N VAL A 192 10.00 -17.40 -4.55
CA VAL A 192 11.01 -16.62 -5.27
C VAL A 192 12.15 -16.35 -4.30
N TYR A 193 13.37 -16.74 -4.66
CA TYR A 193 14.54 -16.63 -3.81
C TYR A 193 15.78 -16.21 -4.62
N PRO A 194 16.76 -15.56 -3.98
CA PRO A 194 17.95 -15.12 -4.68
C PRO A 194 18.95 -16.28 -4.88
N THR A 195 19.69 -16.26 -5.97
CA THR A 195 20.85 -17.12 -6.26
C THR A 195 22.03 -16.25 -6.72
N PRO A 196 23.28 -16.63 -6.43
CA PRO A 196 24.45 -15.96 -7.01
C PRO A 196 24.42 -16.07 -8.54
N ALA A 197 24.71 -14.96 -9.22
CA ALA A 197 24.97 -14.92 -10.65
C ALA A 197 26.17 -14.03 -10.92
N THR A 198 27.17 -14.58 -11.60
CA THR A 198 28.40 -13.88 -11.97
C THR A 198 28.33 -13.46 -13.44
N TYR A 199 28.64 -12.20 -13.71
CA TYR A 199 28.68 -11.65 -15.07
C TYR A 199 30.10 -11.20 -15.38
N SER A 200 30.65 -11.68 -16.49
CA SER A 200 31.89 -11.16 -17.06
C SER A 200 31.64 -9.83 -17.77
N THR A 201 32.72 -9.12 -18.10
CA THR A 201 32.63 -7.86 -18.83
C THR A 201 32.02 -8.07 -20.22
N GLY A 202 31.22 -7.09 -20.67
CA GLY A 202 30.59 -7.15 -21.98
C GLY A 202 29.24 -6.45 -22.05
N THR A 203 28.68 -6.47 -23.26
CA THR A 203 27.32 -5.99 -23.50
C THR A 203 26.36 -7.16 -23.45
N TYR A 204 25.30 -7.03 -22.68
CA TYR A 204 24.23 -8.00 -22.56
C TYR A 204 22.92 -7.39 -23.04
N THR A 205 22.22 -8.09 -23.91
CA THR A 205 20.97 -7.62 -24.49
C THR A 205 19.86 -8.63 -24.26
N LEU A 206 18.74 -8.13 -23.75
CA LEU A 206 17.47 -8.84 -23.69
C LEU A 206 16.61 -8.31 -24.85
N PRO A 207 16.25 -9.14 -25.84
CA PRO A 207 15.31 -8.74 -26.87
C PRO A 207 13.91 -8.51 -26.27
N ALA A 208 13.07 -7.76 -26.97
CA ALA A 208 11.67 -7.62 -26.56
C ALA A 208 10.98 -9.00 -26.54
N GLN A 209 10.17 -9.24 -25.52
CA GLN A 209 9.48 -10.52 -25.33
C GLN A 209 7.99 -10.31 -25.11
N THR A 210 7.21 -11.30 -25.49
CA THR A 210 5.78 -11.37 -25.22
C THR A 210 5.52 -12.51 -24.24
N VAL A 211 4.95 -12.19 -23.08
CA VAL A 211 4.60 -13.16 -22.04
C VAL A 211 3.09 -13.32 -22.00
N THR A 212 2.60 -14.54 -22.20
CA THR A 212 1.20 -14.86 -22.00
C THR A 212 1.01 -15.46 -20.61
N ALA A 213 0.51 -14.65 -19.68
CA ALA A 213 0.04 -15.13 -18.39
C ALA A 213 -1.28 -15.89 -18.60
N THR A 214 -1.27 -17.20 -18.35
CA THR A 214 -2.44 -18.06 -18.52
C THR A 214 -3.35 -18.06 -17.29
N GLN A 215 -2.87 -17.56 -16.16
CA GLN A 215 -3.57 -17.58 -14.88
C GLN A 215 -3.27 -16.33 -14.04
N THR A 216 -4.16 -16.03 -13.10
CA THR A 216 -3.99 -14.99 -12.08
C THR A 216 -2.73 -15.26 -11.25
N SER A 217 -1.98 -14.21 -10.94
CA SER A 217 -0.71 -14.29 -10.19
C SER A 217 0.35 -15.18 -10.86
N TYR A 218 0.42 -15.15 -12.20
CA TYR A 218 1.44 -15.86 -12.96
C TYR A 218 2.83 -15.27 -12.69
N VAL A 219 3.73 -16.08 -12.16
CA VAL A 219 5.12 -15.70 -11.88
C VAL A 219 5.95 -15.93 -13.14
N TYR A 220 6.46 -14.85 -13.71
CA TYR A 220 7.40 -14.90 -14.82
C TYR A 220 8.77 -14.45 -14.35
N ILE A 221 9.78 -15.29 -14.57
CA ILE A 221 11.19 -14.89 -14.44
C ILE A 221 11.63 -14.45 -15.82
N CYS A 222 11.92 -13.16 -15.97
CA CYS A 222 12.55 -12.68 -17.18
C CYS A 222 13.95 -13.30 -17.27
N PRO A 223 14.31 -13.96 -18.38
CA PRO A 223 15.66 -14.50 -18.53
C PRO A 223 16.69 -13.37 -18.45
N ALA A 224 17.90 -13.70 -18.00
CA ALA A 224 19.01 -12.76 -18.06
C ALA A 224 19.26 -12.34 -19.52
N PRO A 225 19.52 -11.04 -19.79
CA PRO A 225 20.09 -10.59 -21.05
C PRO A 225 21.26 -11.50 -21.48
N THR A 226 21.29 -11.93 -22.74
CA THR A 226 22.34 -12.84 -23.27
C THR A 226 23.44 -12.00 -23.94
N GLY A 227 24.71 -12.32 -23.71
CA GLY A 227 25.86 -11.51 -24.15
C GLY A 227 27.20 -11.97 -23.58
N GLY A 228 28.25 -11.15 -23.72
CA GLY A 228 29.62 -11.47 -23.27
C GLY A 228 30.72 -11.37 -24.33
N HIS A 229 30.43 -10.80 -25.50
CA HIS A 229 31.44 -10.54 -26.54
C HIS A 229 32.04 -9.12 -26.39
N PRO A 230 33.35 -8.94 -26.65
CA PRO A 230 33.98 -7.62 -26.60
C PRO A 230 33.28 -6.67 -27.55
N GLN A 231 33.09 -5.43 -27.08
CA GLN A 231 32.50 -4.32 -27.81
C GLN A 231 33.06 -4.23 -29.24
N PRO A 232 32.23 -4.18 -30.30
CA PRO A 232 32.72 -3.83 -31.62
C PRO A 232 33.36 -2.44 -31.54
N THR A 233 34.66 -2.37 -31.81
CA THR A 233 35.37 -1.10 -31.95
C THR A 233 34.73 -0.35 -33.11
N ALA A 234 33.89 0.63 -32.80
CA ALA A 234 33.49 1.62 -33.78
C ALA A 234 34.74 2.44 -34.10
N GLU A 235 35.33 2.20 -35.27
CA GLU A 235 36.41 3.03 -35.81
C GLU A 235 35.94 4.49 -35.84
N PRO A 236 36.67 5.42 -35.20
CA PRO A 236 36.32 6.82 -35.26
C PRO A 236 36.65 7.36 -36.66
N THR A 237 35.60 7.65 -37.44
CA THR A 237 35.72 8.51 -38.61
C THR A 237 36.08 9.91 -38.13
N SER A 238 37.35 10.25 -38.32
CA SER A 238 37.97 11.57 -38.13
C SER A 238 37.15 12.72 -38.72
N PRO A 239 36.83 13.77 -37.95
CA PRO A 239 36.46 15.08 -38.50
C PRO A 239 37.73 15.87 -38.90
N PRO A 240 37.65 16.75 -39.92
CA PRO A 240 38.83 17.42 -40.46
C PRO A 240 39.38 18.53 -39.56
N ASP A 241 40.71 18.55 -39.48
CA ASP A 241 41.59 19.61 -39.01
C ASP A 241 41.32 20.97 -39.66
N TYR A 242 41.55 22.07 -38.93
CA TYR A 242 42.21 23.34 -39.33
C TYR A 242 41.96 24.46 -38.27
N PRO A 243 42.86 25.46 -38.12
CA PRO A 243 43.94 25.37 -37.13
C PRO A 243 43.91 26.46 -36.05
N ALA A 244 44.78 26.23 -35.06
CA ALA A 244 45.10 27.06 -33.91
C ALA A 244 45.64 28.46 -34.23
N ASN A 245 45.32 29.42 -33.34
CA ASN A 245 46.26 30.46 -32.88
C ASN A 245 45.73 31.18 -31.60
N PRO A 246 46.59 31.88 -30.83
CA PRO A 246 46.60 31.86 -29.36
C PRO A 246 46.36 33.27 -28.75
N PRO A 247 46.84 33.57 -27.53
CA PRO A 247 46.21 33.29 -26.25
C PRO A 247 45.72 34.57 -25.56
N LYS A 248 44.82 34.45 -24.57
CA LYS A 248 44.55 35.55 -23.64
C LYS A 248 44.57 35.06 -22.20
N GLU A 249 45.70 35.33 -21.57
CA GLU A 249 45.89 35.41 -20.13
C GLU A 249 44.96 36.49 -19.56
N SER A 250 44.16 36.18 -18.54
CA SER A 250 43.82 37.13 -17.47
C SER A 250 43.02 36.45 -16.36
N LYS A 251 43.75 36.18 -15.27
CA LYS A 251 43.40 36.22 -13.84
C LYS A 251 42.00 35.75 -13.37
N ALA A 252 42.07 34.76 -12.49
CA ALA A 252 41.04 34.31 -11.57
C ALA A 252 40.50 35.44 -10.66
N PRO A 253 39.18 35.51 -10.42
CA PRO A 253 38.62 36.29 -9.34
C PRO A 253 38.46 35.44 -8.07
N THR A 254 39.00 35.95 -6.96
CA THR A 254 38.76 35.55 -5.57
C THR A 254 37.33 35.94 -5.16
N PRO A 255 36.61 35.13 -4.35
CA PRO A 255 35.17 35.28 -4.19
C PRO A 255 34.82 36.37 -3.18
N GLU A 256 33.97 37.31 -3.62
CA GLU A 256 33.42 38.35 -2.75
C GLU A 256 32.09 37.89 -2.14
N LYS A 257 32.05 37.93 -0.80
CA LYS A 257 30.87 37.72 0.03
C LYS A 257 29.84 38.81 -0.28
N THR A 258 28.67 38.45 -0.80
CA THR A 258 27.54 39.38 -0.90
C THR A 258 26.44 39.00 0.10
N LYS A 259 25.94 40.06 0.75
CA LYS A 259 25.07 40.15 1.92
C LYS A 259 23.73 39.41 1.80
N ALA A 260 23.27 38.98 2.98
CA ALA A 260 21.92 38.47 3.23
C ALA A 260 20.83 39.50 2.82
N PRO A 261 19.71 39.05 2.24
CA PRO A 261 18.63 39.92 1.80
C PRO A 261 17.76 40.38 2.98
N ALA A 262 17.38 41.65 2.94
CA ALA A 262 16.39 42.27 3.82
C ALA A 262 14.96 41.81 3.47
N PRO A 263 13.99 41.88 4.40
CA PRO A 263 12.74 41.15 4.30
C PRO A 263 11.75 41.84 3.37
N GLU A 264 11.24 41.09 2.39
CA GLU A 264 10.15 41.54 1.54
C GLU A 264 8.81 41.52 2.28
N LYS A 265 8.07 42.60 2.06
CA LYS A 265 6.78 42.94 2.66
C LYS A 265 5.67 42.02 2.15
N SER A 266 4.83 41.63 3.11
CA SER A 266 3.44 41.17 3.00
C SER A 266 2.78 41.43 1.63
N SER A 267 2.64 40.37 0.83
CA SER A 267 1.77 40.33 -0.33
C SER A 267 0.39 39.79 0.09
N THR A 268 -0.64 40.48 -0.40
CA THR A 268 -2.07 40.24 -0.23
C THR A 268 -2.51 38.82 -0.65
N PRO A 269 -3.65 38.32 -0.16
CA PRO A 269 -3.97 36.89 -0.21
C PRO A 269 -4.17 36.40 -1.64
N GLN A 270 -3.22 35.59 -2.08
CA GLN A 270 -3.28 34.84 -3.33
C GLN A 270 -4.51 33.92 -3.30
N ASN A 271 -5.31 33.93 -4.37
CA ASN A 271 -6.41 32.99 -4.52
C ASN A 271 -5.92 31.56 -4.24
N PRO A 272 -6.65 30.76 -3.44
CA PRO A 272 -6.20 29.42 -3.07
C PRO A 272 -5.93 28.58 -4.33
N PRO A 273 -4.90 27.70 -4.32
CA PRO A 273 -4.58 26.87 -5.47
C PRO A 273 -5.80 26.06 -5.93
N LYS A 274 -6.09 26.07 -7.24
CA LYS A 274 -7.16 25.25 -7.81
C LYS A 274 -6.65 23.82 -7.96
N TYR A 275 -6.97 22.97 -6.99
CA TYR A 275 -6.64 21.55 -7.01
C TYR A 275 -7.51 20.76 -8.02
N PRO A 276 -7.07 19.57 -8.46
CA PRO A 276 -7.93 18.63 -9.17
C PRO A 276 -9.20 18.34 -8.35
N THR A 277 -10.32 18.11 -9.03
CA THR A 277 -11.57 17.74 -8.35
C THR A 277 -11.38 16.42 -7.60
N LEU A 278 -11.52 16.45 -6.28
CA LEU A 278 -11.53 15.25 -5.45
C LEU A 278 -12.87 14.53 -5.59
N GLY A 279 -12.88 13.20 -5.44
CA GLY A 279 -14.08 12.43 -5.67
C GLY A 279 -14.31 12.04 -7.14
N GLY A 280 -15.56 11.70 -7.46
CA GLY A 280 -16.04 11.36 -8.79
C GLY A 280 -16.63 9.95 -8.88
N GLY A 281 -17.41 9.72 -9.95
CA GLY A 281 -18.14 8.48 -10.16
C GLY A 281 -19.24 8.23 -9.13
N GLU A 282 -19.80 7.02 -9.14
CA GLU A 282 -20.77 6.58 -8.13
C GLU A 282 -20.11 6.23 -6.78
N LYS A 283 -18.81 5.99 -6.80
CA LYS A 283 -17.99 5.58 -5.67
C LYS A 283 -16.56 6.07 -5.87
N TRP A 284 -16.06 6.89 -4.95
CA TRP A 284 -14.77 7.55 -5.14
C TRP A 284 -13.60 6.58 -4.99
N GLY A 285 -13.47 5.98 -3.80
CA GLY A 285 -12.31 5.17 -3.47
C GLY A 285 -12.62 3.99 -2.56
N MET A 286 -11.66 3.06 -2.50
CA MET A 286 -11.69 1.91 -1.62
C MET A 286 -10.48 1.96 -0.69
N THR A 287 -10.72 1.81 0.62
CA THR A 287 -9.64 1.65 1.59
C THR A 287 -9.01 0.27 1.47
N TYR A 288 -7.69 0.21 1.45
CA TYR A 288 -6.92 -1.02 1.36
C TYR A 288 -5.92 -1.16 2.51
N SER A 289 -6.04 -2.28 3.24
CA SER A 289 -5.13 -2.69 4.31
C SER A 289 -4.18 -3.78 3.79
N PRO A 290 -2.84 -3.57 3.82
CA PRO A 290 -1.87 -4.52 3.27
C PRO A 290 -1.53 -5.67 4.23
N TYR A 291 -2.48 -6.10 5.06
CA TYR A 291 -2.28 -7.17 6.04
C TYR A 291 -3.10 -8.41 5.70
N THR A 292 -2.56 -9.57 6.03
CA THR A 292 -3.31 -10.83 6.08
C THR A 292 -4.28 -10.82 7.27
N ASN A 293 -5.22 -11.78 7.30
CA ASN A 293 -6.08 -11.97 8.48
C ASN A 293 -5.31 -12.30 9.76
N GLY A 294 -4.08 -12.84 9.63
CA GLY A 294 -3.17 -13.05 10.75
C GLY A 294 -2.32 -11.82 11.11
N GLY A 295 -2.52 -10.69 10.41
CA GLY A 295 -1.85 -9.40 10.64
C GLY A 295 -0.44 -9.28 10.05
N GLN A 296 0.05 -10.30 9.36
CA GLN A 296 1.32 -10.23 8.64
C GLN A 296 1.20 -9.35 7.40
N CYS A 297 2.26 -8.64 7.02
CA CYS A 297 2.31 -7.92 5.75
C CYS A 297 2.08 -8.86 4.57
N LYS A 298 1.21 -8.44 3.65
CA LYS A 298 1.02 -9.12 2.36
C LYS A 298 2.24 -8.88 1.47
N GLY A 299 2.68 -9.92 0.77
CA GLY A 299 3.71 -9.79 -0.26
C GLY A 299 3.21 -9.08 -1.52
N ALA A 300 4.13 -8.63 -2.35
CA ALA A 300 3.85 -7.85 -3.57
C ALA A 300 2.79 -8.49 -4.49
N ALA A 301 2.86 -9.82 -4.70
CA ALA A 301 1.90 -10.56 -5.52
C ALA A 301 0.45 -10.48 -5.00
N ALA A 302 0.27 -10.68 -3.69
CA ALA A 302 -1.05 -10.61 -3.06
C ALA A 302 -1.62 -9.18 -3.11
N VAL A 303 -0.77 -8.18 -2.87
CA VAL A 303 -1.14 -6.77 -3.02
C VAL A 303 -1.56 -6.46 -4.46
N ALA A 304 -0.78 -6.88 -5.45
CA ALA A 304 -1.09 -6.63 -6.86
C ALA A 304 -2.44 -7.24 -7.29
N ALA A 305 -2.74 -8.46 -6.81
CA ALA A 305 -4.02 -9.12 -7.07
C ALA A 305 -5.20 -8.36 -6.44
N ASP A 306 -5.08 -7.94 -5.17
CA ASP A 306 -6.12 -7.17 -4.49
C ASP A 306 -6.38 -5.82 -5.17
N ILE A 307 -5.32 -5.09 -5.55
CA ILE A 307 -5.44 -3.80 -6.25
C ILE A 307 -6.07 -3.97 -7.65
N ALA A 308 -5.74 -5.04 -8.37
CA ALA A 308 -6.39 -5.36 -9.65
C ALA A 308 -7.89 -5.68 -9.47
N LEU A 309 -8.27 -6.38 -8.39
CA LEU A 309 -9.68 -6.61 -8.05
C LEU A 309 -10.41 -5.32 -7.67
N ILE A 310 -9.77 -4.39 -6.95
CA ILE A 310 -10.33 -3.06 -6.68
C ILE A 310 -10.62 -2.33 -7.99
N LYS A 311 -9.68 -2.38 -8.95
CA LYS A 311 -9.88 -1.81 -10.29
C LYS A 311 -11.05 -2.46 -11.01
N SER A 312 -11.14 -3.80 -11.02
CA SER A 312 -12.21 -4.52 -11.71
C SER A 312 -13.60 -4.23 -11.14
N LYS A 313 -13.68 -3.79 -9.88
CA LYS A 313 -14.90 -3.34 -9.19
C LYS A 313 -15.29 -1.90 -9.53
N GLY A 314 -14.54 -1.25 -10.42
CA GLY A 314 -14.84 0.09 -10.93
C GLY A 314 -14.41 1.22 -10.00
N PHE A 315 -13.57 0.95 -9.00
CA PHE A 315 -12.91 2.02 -8.25
C PHE A 315 -11.79 2.64 -9.09
N LYS A 316 -11.56 3.94 -8.87
CA LYS A 316 -10.48 4.70 -9.52
C LYS A 316 -9.39 5.14 -8.55
N THR A 317 -9.66 5.01 -7.24
CA THR A 317 -8.77 5.49 -6.18
C THR A 317 -8.65 4.48 -5.06
N VAL A 318 -7.43 4.29 -4.56
CA VAL A 318 -7.13 3.45 -3.39
C VAL A 318 -6.66 4.34 -2.25
N ARG A 319 -7.23 4.15 -1.05
CA ARG A 319 -6.79 4.83 0.16
C ARG A 319 -5.92 3.92 1.02
N VAL A 320 -4.77 4.43 1.43
CA VAL A 320 -3.81 3.77 2.33
C VAL A 320 -3.41 4.72 3.45
N TYR A 321 -3.09 4.19 4.63
CA TYR A 321 -2.92 5.03 5.84
C TYR A 321 -1.49 5.47 6.14
N GLY A 322 -0.47 4.81 5.58
CA GLY A 322 0.93 4.95 5.97
C GLY A 322 1.86 4.16 5.04
N THR A 323 3.14 4.09 5.40
CA THR A 323 4.22 3.56 4.52
C THR A 323 4.71 2.15 4.87
N ASP A 324 4.21 1.56 5.95
CA ASP A 324 4.50 0.21 6.42
C ASP A 324 4.13 -0.89 5.40
N CYS A 325 4.61 -2.12 5.63
CA CYS A 325 4.41 -3.26 4.73
C CYS A 325 4.78 -2.99 3.26
N ASP A 326 5.85 -2.21 3.05
CA ASP A 326 6.31 -1.77 1.73
C ASP A 326 5.17 -1.16 0.90
N SER A 327 4.26 -0.42 1.56
CA SER A 327 3.03 0.08 0.92
C SER A 327 3.35 0.99 -0.27
N LEU A 328 4.38 1.82 -0.18
CA LEU A 328 4.78 2.70 -1.28
C LEU A 328 5.23 1.90 -2.50
N GLN A 329 6.02 0.85 -2.29
CA GLN A 329 6.54 0.01 -3.36
C GLN A 329 5.44 -0.91 -3.92
N ASN A 330 4.80 -1.70 -3.07
CA ASN A 330 3.87 -2.75 -3.47
C ASN A 330 2.53 -2.19 -3.92
N ILE A 331 1.90 -1.34 -3.11
CA ILE A 331 0.59 -0.75 -3.44
C ILE A 331 0.77 0.33 -4.50
N GLY A 332 1.79 1.18 -4.36
CA GLY A 332 2.06 2.23 -5.33
C GLY A 332 2.34 1.69 -6.74
N SER A 333 3.19 0.66 -6.87
CA SER A 333 3.43 0.03 -8.18
C SER A 333 2.19 -0.65 -8.74
N ALA A 334 1.39 -1.31 -7.90
CA ALA A 334 0.14 -1.93 -8.33
C ALA A 334 -0.90 -0.91 -8.79
N CYS A 335 -1.02 0.24 -8.12
CA CYS A 335 -1.89 1.33 -8.54
C CYS A 335 -1.43 1.93 -9.87
N ILE A 336 -0.12 2.20 -10.02
CA ILE A 336 0.47 2.69 -11.29
C ILE A 336 0.13 1.72 -12.43
N LEU A 337 0.33 0.41 -12.24
CA LEU A 337 0.06 -0.61 -13.25
C LEU A 337 -1.42 -0.66 -13.67
N ASN A 338 -2.34 -0.42 -12.74
CA ASN A 338 -3.78 -0.45 -12.98
C ASN A 338 -4.40 0.91 -13.37
N GLY A 339 -3.56 1.95 -13.49
CA GLY A 339 -4.03 3.33 -13.70
C GLY A 339 -5.01 3.77 -12.62
N LEU A 340 -4.72 3.43 -11.36
CA LEU A 340 -5.44 3.87 -10.18
C LEU A 340 -4.69 5.02 -9.52
N GLU A 341 -5.46 5.94 -8.97
CA GLU A 341 -4.95 7.03 -8.16
C GLU A 341 -4.88 6.63 -6.68
N MET A 342 -4.14 7.40 -5.87
CA MET A 342 -3.93 7.12 -4.46
C MET A 342 -4.35 8.29 -3.57
N ILE A 343 -5.00 7.94 -2.45
CA ILE A 343 -5.06 8.78 -1.25
C ILE A 343 -4.03 8.22 -0.28
N LEU A 344 -2.95 8.96 -0.07
CA LEU A 344 -1.79 8.48 0.67
C LEU A 344 -1.76 9.08 2.08
N GLY A 345 -1.76 8.21 3.08
CA GLY A 345 -1.74 8.60 4.48
C GLY A 345 -0.32 8.72 5.05
N VAL A 346 -0.19 9.58 6.05
CA VAL A 346 0.91 9.61 7.03
C VAL A 346 0.30 9.26 8.37
N PHE A 347 0.57 8.06 8.89
CA PHE A 347 -0.09 7.56 10.09
C PHE A 347 0.61 8.08 11.37
N ILE A 348 -0.16 8.47 12.38
CA ILE A 348 0.39 8.87 13.69
C ILE A 348 0.06 7.75 14.69
N SER A 349 1.04 6.87 14.90
CA SER A 349 0.93 5.75 15.84
C SER A 349 1.25 6.18 17.27
N GLY A 350 1.28 5.21 18.20
CA GLY A 350 1.76 5.43 19.57
C GLY A 350 3.22 5.90 19.67
N ALA A 351 4.02 5.75 18.59
CA ALA A 351 5.36 6.32 18.49
C ALA A 351 5.36 7.85 18.21
N GLY A 352 4.20 8.43 17.92
CA GLY A 352 3.97 9.87 17.85
C GLY A 352 4.53 10.56 16.60
N ILE A 353 4.64 11.89 16.70
CA ILE A 353 5.04 12.79 15.61
C ILE A 353 6.40 12.47 14.97
N PRO A 354 7.46 12.07 15.72
CA PRO A 354 8.74 11.73 15.10
C PRO A 354 8.65 10.60 14.08
N GLU A 355 7.84 9.56 14.34
CA GLU A 355 7.64 8.45 13.42
C GLU A 355 6.82 8.88 12.19
N ALA A 356 5.80 9.72 12.41
CA ALA A 356 5.04 10.30 11.30
C ALA A 356 5.93 11.15 10.37
N LYS A 357 6.93 11.88 10.91
CA LYS A 357 7.90 12.62 10.10
C LYS A 357 8.79 11.72 9.23
N LYS A 358 9.11 10.49 9.69
CA LYS A 358 9.84 9.52 8.84
C LYS A 358 9.00 9.08 7.66
N GLN A 359 7.71 8.79 7.87
CA GLN A 359 6.80 8.47 6.77
C GLN A 359 6.71 9.59 5.73
N VAL A 360 6.68 10.86 6.16
CA VAL A 360 6.77 12.01 5.24
C VAL A 360 8.04 11.93 4.38
N GLN A 361 9.18 11.61 4.99
CA GLN A 361 10.44 11.47 4.26
C GLN A 361 10.46 10.26 3.32
N ASP A 362 9.87 9.12 3.71
CA ASP A 362 9.72 7.94 2.85
C ASP A 362 8.91 8.28 1.60
N ILE A 363 7.80 9.02 1.76
CA ILE A 363 6.95 9.46 0.65
C ILE A 363 7.72 10.42 -0.27
N VAL A 364 8.47 11.37 0.30
CA VAL A 364 9.33 12.29 -0.46
C VAL A 364 10.39 11.53 -1.26
N ASN A 365 11.03 10.53 -0.65
CA ASN A 365 12.04 9.71 -1.31
C ASN A 365 11.44 8.84 -2.42
N TRP A 366 10.21 8.37 -2.23
CA TRP A 366 9.50 7.58 -3.24
C TRP A 366 9.13 8.41 -4.47
N GLY A 367 8.70 9.67 -4.26
CA GLY A 367 8.61 10.69 -5.31
C GLY A 367 7.58 10.46 -6.43
N LYS A 368 6.67 9.48 -6.29
CA LYS A 368 5.64 9.17 -7.31
C LYS A 368 4.37 10.02 -7.16
N PHE A 369 4.54 11.34 -7.13
CA PHE A 369 3.45 12.29 -6.86
C PHE A 369 2.38 12.36 -7.96
N ASP A 370 2.70 11.97 -9.20
CA ASP A 370 1.77 11.99 -10.34
C ASP A 370 0.56 11.05 -10.19
N ARG A 371 0.54 10.20 -9.17
CA ARG A 371 -0.56 9.28 -8.85
C ARG A 371 -1.21 9.53 -7.49
N ILE A 372 -0.87 10.65 -6.84
CA ILE A 372 -1.41 10.99 -5.52
C ILE A 372 -2.40 12.15 -5.68
N ASN A 373 -3.67 11.89 -5.39
CA ASN A 373 -4.73 12.89 -5.50
C ASN A 373 -4.88 13.69 -4.21
N LEU A 374 -4.52 13.09 -3.09
CA LEU A 374 -4.68 13.65 -1.76
C LEU A 374 -3.67 13.01 -0.82
N ILE A 375 -3.04 13.82 0.02
CA ILE A 375 -2.27 13.34 1.17
C ILE A 375 -3.07 13.60 2.45
N VAL A 376 -3.18 12.59 3.30
CA VAL A 376 -3.89 12.66 4.59
C VAL A 376 -2.89 12.50 5.72
N VAL A 377 -2.63 13.56 6.47
CA VAL A 377 -1.70 13.58 7.60
C VAL A 377 -2.47 13.28 8.88
N GLY A 378 -2.19 12.13 9.48
CA GLY A 378 -2.95 11.57 10.59
C GLY A 378 -4.19 10.83 10.13
N ASN A 379 -4.70 9.96 11.00
CA ASN A 379 -6.00 9.33 10.85
C ASN A 379 -6.62 9.16 12.23
N GLU A 380 -7.64 9.97 12.51
CA GLU A 380 -8.30 10.06 13.80
C GLU A 380 -7.31 10.37 14.95
N ALA A 381 -6.24 11.11 14.70
CA ALA A 381 -5.18 11.36 15.67
C ALA A 381 -5.67 12.09 16.93
N LEU A 382 -6.64 13.01 16.81
CA LEU A 382 -7.28 13.67 17.95
C LEU A 382 -8.23 12.73 18.69
N HIS A 383 -8.99 11.92 17.95
CA HIS A 383 -9.88 10.93 18.53
C HIS A 383 -9.12 9.84 19.31
N GLN A 384 -8.02 9.37 18.75
CA GLN A 384 -7.12 8.36 19.34
C GLN A 384 -6.26 8.94 20.46
N GLY A 385 -6.01 10.25 20.46
CA GLY A 385 -5.12 10.92 21.41
C GLY A 385 -3.63 10.70 21.09
N THR A 386 -3.29 10.29 19.86
CA THR A 386 -1.89 10.20 19.39
C THR A 386 -1.32 11.56 19.00
N ALA A 387 -2.18 12.56 18.84
CA ALA A 387 -1.81 13.97 18.70
C ALA A 387 -2.87 14.89 19.35
N ASN A 388 -2.52 16.15 19.56
CA ASN A 388 -3.47 17.23 19.84
C ASN A 388 -3.53 18.20 18.65
N ALA A 389 -4.45 19.16 18.67
CA ALA A 389 -4.64 20.07 17.54
C ALA A 389 -3.36 20.85 17.18
N GLY A 390 -2.57 21.28 18.17
CA GLY A 390 -1.32 22.00 17.94
C GLY A 390 -0.25 21.12 17.29
N SER A 391 0.03 19.95 17.86
CA SER A 391 1.05 19.04 17.31
C SER A 391 0.66 18.47 15.94
N LEU A 392 -0.64 18.30 15.68
CA LEU A 392 -1.15 17.91 14.37
C LEU A 392 -1.02 19.04 13.34
N SER A 393 -1.32 20.29 13.71
CA SER A 393 -1.10 21.47 12.85
C SER A 393 0.38 21.64 12.49
N GLU A 394 1.30 21.49 13.45
CA GLU A 394 2.74 21.55 13.19
C GLU A 394 3.20 20.44 12.23
N LEU A 395 2.67 19.23 12.37
CA LEU A 395 2.97 18.13 11.46
C LEU A 395 2.39 18.37 10.06
N LEU A 396 1.20 18.94 9.94
CA LEU A 396 0.59 19.34 8.67
C LEU A 396 1.47 20.36 7.93
N GLU A 397 1.96 21.39 8.63
CA GLU A 397 2.86 22.39 8.04
C GLU A 397 4.22 21.80 7.66
N TYR A 398 4.80 20.96 8.51
CA TYR A 398 6.02 20.23 8.19
C TYR A 398 5.84 19.39 6.92
N ALA A 399 4.79 18.57 6.88
CA ALA A 399 4.49 17.72 5.73
C ALA A 399 4.28 18.55 4.46
N ARG A 400 3.51 19.64 4.55
CA ARG A 400 3.30 20.58 3.43
C ARG A 400 4.60 21.13 2.89
N GLY A 401 5.50 21.63 3.74
CA GLY A 401 6.80 22.15 3.31
C GLY A 401 7.64 21.09 2.60
N ARG A 402 7.71 19.87 3.14
CA ARG A 402 8.46 18.76 2.54
C ARG A 402 7.87 18.31 1.20
N PHE A 403 6.55 18.14 1.12
CA PHE A 403 5.88 17.68 -0.09
C PHE A 403 5.91 18.72 -1.21
N ARG A 404 5.67 20.00 -0.90
CA ARG A 404 5.79 21.09 -1.89
C ARG A 404 7.22 21.20 -2.42
N GLY A 405 8.22 21.13 -1.53
CA GLY A 405 9.63 21.12 -1.92
C GLY A 405 10.05 19.91 -2.77
N ALA A 406 9.31 18.80 -2.69
CA ALA A 406 9.53 17.60 -3.47
C ALA A 406 8.69 17.53 -4.76
N GLY A 407 7.91 18.57 -5.07
CA GLY A 407 7.11 18.66 -6.30
C GLY A 407 5.64 18.25 -6.17
N TYR A 408 5.17 17.79 -5.00
CA TYR A 408 3.75 17.53 -4.80
C TYR A 408 2.99 18.83 -4.59
N ASN A 409 2.09 19.16 -5.52
CA ASN A 409 1.23 20.35 -5.45
C ASN A 409 -0.25 20.04 -5.21
N GLY A 410 -0.60 18.78 -4.90
CA GLY A 410 -1.97 18.38 -4.60
C GLY A 410 -2.44 18.77 -3.19
N PRO A 411 -3.73 18.57 -2.86
CA PRO A 411 -4.29 18.90 -1.56
C PRO A 411 -3.72 18.03 -0.44
N ILE A 412 -3.61 18.62 0.75
CA ILE A 412 -3.17 17.98 1.99
C ILE A 412 -4.26 18.24 3.04
N THR A 413 -4.66 17.20 3.76
CA THR A 413 -5.65 17.31 4.84
C THR A 413 -5.27 16.43 6.03
N THR A 414 -6.10 16.42 7.06
CA THR A 414 -6.15 15.40 8.10
C THR A 414 -7.55 14.76 8.10
N THR A 415 -7.76 13.71 8.89
CA THR A 415 -9.09 13.15 9.05
C THR A 415 -9.46 12.82 10.48
N GLU A 416 -10.68 13.19 10.84
CA GLU A 416 -11.27 13.02 12.17
C GLU A 416 -12.77 12.74 12.05
N PRO A 417 -13.41 12.15 13.07
CA PRO A 417 -14.86 12.07 13.13
C PRO A 417 -15.50 13.44 13.42
N LEU A 418 -16.81 13.58 13.16
CA LEU A 418 -17.49 14.87 13.26
C LEU A 418 -17.34 15.53 14.64
N ASN A 419 -17.44 14.77 15.73
CA ASN A 419 -17.33 15.33 17.08
C ASN A 419 -15.96 16.00 17.31
N LYS A 420 -14.87 15.44 16.78
CA LYS A 420 -13.53 16.04 16.87
C LYS A 420 -13.37 17.24 15.97
N TRP A 421 -13.99 17.24 14.79
CA TRP A 421 -14.11 18.46 13.98
C TRP A 421 -14.88 19.57 14.71
N GLN A 422 -15.98 19.27 15.39
CA GLN A 422 -16.73 20.28 16.15
C GLN A 422 -15.95 20.82 17.35
N GLU A 423 -15.19 19.95 18.03
CA GLU A 423 -14.38 20.29 19.20
C GLU A 423 -13.15 21.15 18.85
N SER A 424 -12.37 20.73 17.85
CA SER A 424 -11.03 21.29 17.56
C SER A 424 -10.82 21.73 16.11
N GLY A 425 -11.78 21.50 15.22
CA GLY A 425 -11.62 21.69 13.77
C GLY A 425 -11.26 23.10 13.33
N LYS A 426 -11.76 24.13 14.04
CA LYS A 426 -11.42 25.53 13.73
C LYS A 426 -9.91 25.81 13.79
N ALA A 427 -9.19 25.16 14.70
CA ALA A 427 -7.74 25.30 14.83
C ALA A 427 -6.97 24.60 13.68
N LEU A 428 -7.57 23.57 13.07
CA LEU A 428 -7.00 22.85 11.95
C LEU A 428 -7.30 23.52 10.60
N CYS A 429 -8.37 24.33 10.53
CA CYS A 429 -8.80 24.96 9.28
C CYS A 429 -7.66 25.67 8.52
N PRO A 430 -6.75 26.45 9.11
CA PRO A 430 -5.67 27.10 8.36
C PRO A 430 -4.69 26.13 7.68
N HIS A 431 -4.57 24.91 8.18
CA HIS A 431 -3.47 23.98 7.86
C HIS A 431 -3.84 22.89 6.85
N ILE A 432 -5.12 22.79 6.46
CA ILE A 432 -5.67 21.79 5.53
C ILE A 432 -6.19 22.45 4.26
N ASP A 433 -6.20 21.73 3.14
CA ASP A 433 -6.76 22.23 1.87
C ASP A 433 -8.25 21.89 1.72
N VAL A 434 -8.68 20.76 2.28
CA VAL A 434 -10.05 20.24 2.29
C VAL A 434 -10.38 19.68 3.68
N ILE A 435 -11.66 19.52 4.03
CA ILE A 435 -12.08 18.88 5.28
C ILE A 435 -12.23 17.38 5.03
N GLY A 436 -11.33 16.58 5.58
CA GLY A 436 -11.43 15.12 5.58
C GLY A 436 -12.11 14.59 6.82
N ALA A 437 -13.15 13.77 6.70
CA ALA A 437 -13.79 13.14 7.85
C ALA A 437 -14.04 11.64 7.66
N ASN A 438 -14.08 10.91 8.77
CA ASN A 438 -14.51 9.53 8.82
C ASN A 438 -15.93 9.49 9.39
N ILE A 439 -16.90 9.02 8.60
CA ILE A 439 -18.32 9.07 8.96
C ILE A 439 -18.94 7.67 8.81
N HIS A 440 -18.98 6.96 9.92
CA HIS A 440 -19.57 5.63 10.02
C HIS A 440 -20.96 5.71 10.68
N CYS A 441 -22.02 5.49 9.89
CA CYS A 441 -23.41 5.54 10.35
C CYS A 441 -23.72 4.58 11.51
N TYR A 442 -23.07 3.41 11.51
CA TYR A 442 -23.32 2.33 12.45
C TYR A 442 -23.15 2.74 13.92
N PHE A 443 -22.24 3.67 14.22
CA PHE A 443 -22.01 4.14 15.60
C PHE A 443 -23.09 5.10 16.11
N ASN A 444 -24.07 5.45 15.28
CA ASN A 444 -25.27 6.17 15.72
C ASN A 444 -26.45 5.19 15.87
N PRO A 445 -26.92 4.91 17.10
CA PRO A 445 -27.92 3.87 17.36
C PRO A 445 -29.28 4.14 16.72
N GLU A 446 -29.56 5.38 16.29
CA GLU A 446 -30.83 5.74 15.67
C GLU A 446 -30.83 5.61 14.14
N VAL A 447 -29.66 5.39 13.54
CA VAL A 447 -29.52 5.33 12.08
C VAL A 447 -29.75 3.90 11.59
N THR A 448 -30.75 3.73 10.72
CA THR A 448 -30.98 2.46 10.02
C THR A 448 -30.05 2.35 8.79
N PRO A 449 -29.76 1.13 8.31
CA PRO A 449 -28.96 0.94 7.10
C PRO A 449 -29.47 1.75 5.89
N SER A 450 -30.80 1.80 5.69
CA SER A 450 -31.41 2.53 4.57
C SER A 450 -31.18 4.04 4.62
N ASN A 451 -30.97 4.61 5.81
CA ASN A 451 -30.78 6.04 6.03
C ASN A 451 -29.31 6.44 6.20
N CYS A 452 -28.36 5.50 6.00
CA CYS A 452 -26.95 5.78 6.20
C CYS A 452 -26.42 6.90 5.27
N GLY A 453 -26.74 6.86 3.97
CA GLY A 453 -26.28 7.86 3.01
C GLY A 453 -26.79 9.27 3.33
N SER A 454 -28.07 9.42 3.66
CA SER A 454 -28.66 10.72 4.03
C SER A 454 -28.14 11.23 5.36
N PHE A 455 -27.88 10.32 6.32
CA PHE A 455 -27.19 10.67 7.55
C PHE A 455 -25.79 11.24 7.27
N ILE A 456 -24.95 10.56 6.50
CA ILE A 456 -23.60 11.05 6.16
C ILE A 456 -23.66 12.41 5.49
N LYS A 457 -24.56 12.60 4.52
CA LYS A 457 -24.78 13.89 3.86
C LYS A 457 -25.03 15.02 4.86
N SER A 458 -25.91 14.78 5.84
CA SER A 458 -26.17 15.78 6.89
C SER A 458 -24.96 16.08 7.76
N GLN A 459 -24.10 15.09 8.03
CA GLN A 459 -22.86 15.30 8.79
C GLN A 459 -21.86 16.11 7.94
N MET A 460 -21.76 15.85 6.64
CA MET A 460 -20.95 16.62 5.71
C MET A 460 -21.41 18.09 5.63
N ASP A 461 -22.72 18.36 5.67
CA ASP A 461 -23.26 19.72 5.73
C ASP A 461 -22.87 20.47 7.02
N ILE A 462 -22.72 19.75 8.14
CA ILE A 462 -22.23 20.32 9.39
C ILE A 462 -20.73 20.63 9.27
N LEU A 463 -19.94 19.70 8.72
CA LEU A 463 -18.50 19.89 8.50
C LEU A 463 -18.21 21.14 7.66
N GLY A 464 -18.97 21.36 6.59
CA GLY A 464 -18.81 22.53 5.71
C GLY A 464 -18.97 23.88 6.43
N LYS A 465 -19.64 23.90 7.58
CA LYS A 465 -19.79 25.10 8.43
C LYS A 465 -18.60 25.34 9.36
N ILE A 466 -17.74 24.34 9.58
CA ILE A 466 -16.60 24.42 10.50
C ILE A 466 -15.43 25.15 9.85
N CYS A 467 -15.09 24.80 8.59
CA CYS A 467 -14.12 25.53 7.77
C CYS A 467 -14.80 26.09 6.51
N PRO A 468 -15.50 27.24 6.61
CA PRO A 468 -16.21 27.82 5.46
C PRO A 468 -15.33 27.98 4.22
N GLY A 469 -15.87 27.63 3.06
CA GLY A 469 -15.18 27.71 1.77
C GLY A 469 -14.30 26.50 1.44
N LYS A 470 -14.13 25.55 2.36
CA LYS A 470 -13.39 24.30 2.09
C LYS A 470 -14.33 23.18 1.69
N GLU A 471 -13.91 22.42 0.69
CA GLU A 471 -14.61 21.21 0.26
C GLU A 471 -14.60 20.15 1.37
N VAL A 472 -15.71 19.42 1.52
CA VAL A 472 -15.83 18.30 2.45
C VAL A 472 -15.75 16.98 1.70
N ILE A 473 -14.91 16.08 2.19
CA ILE A 473 -14.74 14.72 1.69
C ILE A 473 -14.88 13.71 2.83
N ASN A 474 -15.48 12.57 2.52
CA ASN A 474 -15.66 11.47 3.46
C ASN A 474 -14.61 10.39 3.18
N LEU A 475 -13.59 10.31 4.03
CA LEU A 475 -12.43 9.46 3.85
C LEU A 475 -12.62 8.04 4.38
N GLU A 476 -13.66 7.81 5.18
CA GLU A 476 -14.14 6.48 5.56
C GLU A 476 -15.63 6.44 5.76
N THR A 477 -16.25 5.43 5.17
CA THR A 477 -17.59 5.03 5.54
C THR A 477 -17.82 3.57 5.15
N GLY A 478 -18.88 2.99 5.68
CA GLY A 478 -19.23 1.61 5.42
C GLY A 478 -20.26 1.15 6.43
N TRP A 479 -20.36 -0.17 6.55
CA TRP A 479 -21.24 -0.80 7.52
C TRP A 479 -20.71 -2.20 7.83
N PRO A 480 -20.77 -2.68 9.09
CA PRO A 480 -20.26 -4.00 9.43
C PRO A 480 -21.19 -5.12 8.96
N SER A 481 -20.60 -6.19 8.42
CA SER A 481 -21.29 -7.37 7.91
C SER A 481 -21.64 -8.41 9.00
N SER A 482 -21.10 -8.24 10.21
CA SER A 482 -21.26 -9.13 11.36
C SER A 482 -20.84 -8.40 12.65
N GLY A 483 -21.13 -8.99 13.80
CA GLY A 483 -20.89 -8.42 15.13
C GLY A 483 -22.20 -8.09 15.84
N GLY A 484 -22.13 -7.26 16.88
CA GLY A 484 -23.26 -6.82 17.68
C GLY A 484 -24.08 -5.73 16.99
N ASN A 485 -25.30 -5.51 17.47
CA ASN A 485 -26.13 -4.40 17.03
C ASN A 485 -25.92 -3.18 17.93
N ASN A 486 -26.03 -1.99 17.36
CA ASN A 486 -26.05 -0.72 18.10
C ASN A 486 -27.42 -0.06 17.89
N GLY A 487 -28.39 -0.32 18.78
CA GLY A 487 -29.77 0.15 18.60
C GLY A 487 -30.38 -0.35 17.28
N LYS A 488 -30.80 0.58 16.41
CA LYS A 488 -31.33 0.33 15.06
C LYS A 488 -30.24 0.01 14.03
N ALA A 489 -28.98 0.21 14.36
CA ALA A 489 -27.86 -0.15 13.50
C ALA A 489 -27.55 -1.66 13.62
N ILE A 490 -28.21 -2.46 12.79
CA ILE A 490 -28.05 -3.92 12.76
C ILE A 490 -26.78 -4.29 11.97
N ALA A 491 -25.89 -5.09 12.56
CA ALA A 491 -24.70 -5.62 11.88
C ALA A 491 -25.03 -6.94 11.16
N SER A 492 -25.11 -6.91 9.83
CA SER A 492 -25.36 -8.09 9.00
C SER A 492 -24.97 -7.84 7.55
N LYS A 493 -24.74 -8.90 6.77
CA LYS A 493 -24.50 -8.78 5.32
C LYS A 493 -25.63 -8.07 4.58
N GLU A 494 -26.89 -8.29 4.97
CA GLU A 494 -28.05 -7.63 4.35
C GLU A 494 -28.09 -6.13 4.68
N ALA A 495 -27.86 -5.80 5.95
CA ALA A 495 -27.76 -4.42 6.40
C ALA A 495 -26.59 -3.70 5.71
N GLN A 496 -25.43 -4.35 5.60
CA GLN A 496 -24.27 -3.80 4.91
C GLN A 496 -24.59 -3.47 3.46
N ARG A 497 -25.21 -4.39 2.70
CA ARG A 497 -25.63 -4.14 1.32
C ARG A 497 -26.60 -2.96 1.21
N THR A 498 -27.55 -2.87 2.13
CA THR A 498 -28.53 -1.77 2.17
C THR A 498 -27.85 -0.42 2.45
N ALA A 499 -26.92 -0.39 3.41
CA ALA A 499 -26.16 0.80 3.75
C ALA A 499 -25.25 1.26 2.60
N ILE A 500 -24.49 0.34 1.98
CA ILE A 500 -23.62 0.64 0.84
C ILE A 500 -24.41 1.23 -0.33
N LYS A 501 -25.58 0.67 -0.66
CA LYS A 501 -26.49 1.25 -1.67
C LYS A 501 -26.95 2.66 -1.30
N SER A 502 -27.30 2.90 -0.03
CA SER A 502 -27.70 4.22 0.47
C SER A 502 -26.55 5.23 0.36
N ILE A 503 -25.33 4.85 0.73
CA ILE A 503 -24.13 5.68 0.65
C ILE A 503 -23.82 6.06 -0.80
N ILE A 504 -23.79 5.07 -1.71
CA ILE A 504 -23.53 5.30 -3.15
C ILE A 504 -24.49 6.35 -3.71
N LYS A 505 -25.79 6.19 -3.43
CA LYS A 505 -26.85 7.08 -3.92
C LYS A 505 -26.66 8.52 -3.47
N GLU A 506 -26.33 8.76 -2.21
CA GLU A 506 -26.37 10.10 -1.62
C GLU A 506 -25.02 10.83 -1.66
N VAL A 507 -23.92 10.10 -1.43
CA VAL A 507 -22.58 10.69 -1.16
C VAL A 507 -21.42 9.87 -1.74
N GLY A 508 -21.70 8.84 -2.54
CA GLY A 508 -20.67 7.89 -3.01
C GLY A 508 -19.56 8.55 -3.83
N SER A 509 -19.90 9.58 -4.62
CA SER A 509 -18.94 10.38 -5.39
C SER A 509 -17.95 11.17 -4.53
N LYS A 510 -18.18 11.30 -3.22
CA LYS A 510 -17.31 11.99 -2.26
C LYS A 510 -16.88 11.10 -1.10
N SER A 511 -17.13 9.79 -1.20
CA SER A 511 -16.90 8.83 -0.12
C SER A 511 -15.93 7.72 -0.50
N VAL A 512 -14.98 7.47 0.40
CA VAL A 512 -14.11 6.29 0.36
C VAL A 512 -14.73 5.20 1.23
N PHE A 513 -14.87 4.00 0.68
CA PHE A 513 -15.48 2.86 1.33
C PHE A 513 -14.44 2.08 2.15
N PHE A 514 -14.78 1.80 3.40
CA PHE A 514 -13.97 1.06 4.35
C PHE A 514 -14.61 -0.32 4.59
N SER A 515 -13.93 -1.43 4.31
CA SER A 515 -12.65 -1.60 3.59
C SER A 515 -12.76 -2.70 2.52
N PHE A 516 -11.70 -2.92 1.72
CA PHE A 516 -11.74 -3.90 0.63
C PHE A 516 -12.04 -5.33 1.13
N THR A 517 -11.37 -5.74 2.20
CA THR A 517 -11.54 -7.05 2.85
C THR A 517 -11.69 -6.86 4.35
N ASP A 518 -12.29 -7.84 5.02
CA ASP A 518 -12.33 -7.88 6.48
C ASP A 518 -10.92 -7.85 7.10
N ASP A 519 -10.75 -7.04 8.14
CA ASP A 519 -9.49 -6.90 8.89
C ASP A 519 -9.51 -7.79 10.16
N LYS A 520 -9.44 -9.12 9.99
CA LYS A 520 -9.55 -10.08 11.11
C LYS A 520 -8.45 -9.99 12.17
N TRP A 521 -7.36 -9.30 11.86
CA TRP A 521 -6.24 -9.09 12.76
C TRP A 521 -6.52 -8.01 13.82
N LYS A 522 -7.55 -7.18 13.64
CA LYS A 522 -7.95 -6.16 14.61
C LYS A 522 -8.59 -6.79 15.84
N GLN A 523 -8.52 -6.11 16.97
CA GLN A 523 -9.38 -6.46 18.11
C GLN A 523 -10.85 -6.21 17.73
N PRO A 524 -11.78 -7.02 18.25
CA PRO A 524 -13.20 -6.96 17.88
C PRO A 524 -13.90 -5.63 18.25
N GLY A 525 -13.38 -4.88 19.21
CA GLY A 525 -14.02 -3.67 19.74
C GLY A 525 -15.27 -3.97 20.58
N SER A 526 -15.92 -2.94 21.14
CA SER A 526 -17.02 -3.11 22.10
C SER A 526 -18.27 -3.76 21.51
N PHE A 527 -18.52 -3.54 20.21
CA PHE A 527 -19.62 -4.18 19.50
C PHE A 527 -19.19 -5.44 18.75
N GLY A 528 -17.91 -5.82 18.76
CA GLY A 528 -17.46 -6.98 17.98
C GLY A 528 -17.52 -6.79 16.46
N VAL A 529 -17.51 -5.55 15.97
CA VAL A 529 -17.71 -5.22 14.55
C VAL A 529 -16.41 -4.90 13.81
N GLU A 530 -15.31 -4.63 14.51
CA GLU A 530 -14.09 -4.01 13.94
C GLU A 530 -13.37 -4.90 12.91
N GLN A 531 -13.64 -6.20 12.97
CA GLN A 531 -13.11 -7.22 12.06
C GLN A 531 -13.98 -7.46 10.82
N TYR A 532 -15.14 -6.80 10.67
CA TYR A 532 -16.21 -7.21 9.74
C TYR A 532 -16.67 -6.11 8.78
N TRP A 533 -15.83 -5.12 8.49
CA TRP A 533 -16.16 -4.00 7.62
C TRP A 533 -15.80 -4.22 6.15
N GLY A 534 -15.22 -5.38 5.80
CA GLY A 534 -14.96 -5.73 4.41
C GLY A 534 -16.24 -5.68 3.60
N CYS A 535 -16.23 -4.91 2.52
CA CYS A 535 -17.38 -4.72 1.63
C CYS A 535 -17.03 -4.82 0.15
N GLY A 536 -15.79 -5.22 -0.18
CA GLY A 536 -15.34 -5.33 -1.56
C GLY A 536 -16.18 -6.28 -2.40
N ASP A 537 -16.74 -7.34 -1.82
CA ASP A 537 -17.61 -8.31 -2.50
C ASP A 537 -18.98 -7.74 -2.94
N LEU A 538 -19.38 -6.57 -2.44
CA LEU A 538 -20.65 -5.91 -2.79
C LEU A 538 -20.59 -5.05 -4.06
N PHE A 539 -19.39 -4.87 -4.63
CA PHE A 539 -19.14 -4.01 -5.80
C PHE A 539 -18.81 -4.78 -7.07
#